data_AF-A0A1I0K651-F1
#
_entry.id   AF-A0A1I0K651-F1
#
_cell.length_a   1.000
_cell.length_b   1.000
_cell.length_c   1.000
_cell.angle_alpha   90.00
_cell.angle_beta   90.00
_cell.angle_gamma   90.00
#
_symmetry.space_group_name_H-M   'P 1'
#
loop_
_entity.id
_entity.type
_entity.pdbx_description
1 polymer ?
#
loop_
_entity_poly.entity_id
_entity_poly.type
_entity_poly.pdbx_seq_one_letter_code
_entity_poly.pdbx_strand_id
1 'polypeptide(L)'
;MAKASQGNKDYWHKRFEQLEDEQYRRSAAYYQDVQEQFRRASNDIQMDIDRWYQRLADNNDISLAGAKRLLKKNDLEEFHWTVEQYIKAGEENAVDQRWMKQLENASARHHISYLDAMKLQIQQHAELLSTEYEGGMTDFLHKSYADNYYRSAYEIAKGTGVGSNLARLDDKRIDMVIRKPWAQDGAVFSDRIWSNKQKLVNTLHTELSQNIIRGASPQKTIDSLAKTMDVSRSQAGRLIMTESAAIASAAKQDCLKELGVEQYEIVATLDSHTSEICRDMDGKVFAQKDYEVGVTAPPFHPNCRTTTAPYFDDEFTAEDQRAARGEDGKTHYVPADMKYREWEKKFVGREAEESPRKATNGSYGVKWPRIQSPEYRESLEKLSNDPKVVDAIETRARWALSNRDGSKTEEIYAVSLETGKEIARIADQKTEYGIHRSEAFTKKLSAVDQDGEQILLIHNHPRGLPPSISDINVLLENKNVTGITVGHDGSLYRYTRPQKEIPKTDFLVALRKYSQYTETTNIEKALDELSSEYGFRIEKL
;
A
#
# COMPACT_ATOMS: atom_id res chain seq x y z
N MET A 1 -32.95 -6.48 20.61
CA MET A 1 -32.04 -5.48 20.01
C MET A 1 -30.58 -5.87 20.20
N ALA A 2 -30.10 -6.29 21.38
CA ALA A 2 -28.69 -6.73 21.57
C ALA A 2 -28.22 -8.04 20.87
N LYS A 3 -29.09 -8.72 20.09
CA LYS A 3 -28.76 -10.02 19.45
C LYS A 3 -28.42 -9.92 17.95
N ALA A 4 -28.70 -8.77 17.31
CA ALA A 4 -28.49 -8.57 15.87
C ALA A 4 -27.13 -7.88 15.58
N SER A 5 -26.70 -6.92 16.41
CA SER A 5 -25.37 -6.30 16.35
C SER A 5 -24.20 -7.28 16.49
N GLN A 6 -24.43 -8.42 17.17
CA GLN A 6 -23.43 -9.47 17.36
C GLN A 6 -23.04 -10.17 16.04
N GLY A 7 -23.96 -10.30 15.08
CA GLY A 7 -23.72 -11.07 13.85
C GLY A 7 -22.75 -10.44 12.85
N ASN A 8 -22.69 -9.10 12.80
CA ASN A 8 -21.78 -8.35 11.92
C ASN A 8 -20.34 -8.34 12.49
N LYS A 9 -20.22 -8.07 13.79
CA LYS A 9 -18.96 -8.10 14.52
C LYS A 9 -18.30 -9.48 14.47
N ASP A 10 -19.06 -10.53 14.78
CA ASP A 10 -18.55 -11.91 14.77
C ASP A 10 -18.09 -12.34 13.37
N TYR A 11 -18.71 -11.83 12.30
CA TYR A 11 -18.27 -12.08 10.93
C TYR A 11 -16.88 -11.50 10.66
N TRP A 12 -16.68 -10.21 10.93
CA TRP A 12 -15.40 -9.55 10.69
C TRP A 12 -14.29 -10.09 11.56
N HIS A 13 -14.58 -10.35 12.84
CA HIS A 13 -13.64 -10.99 13.76
C HIS A 13 -13.15 -12.31 13.20
N LYS A 14 -14.08 -13.21 12.86
CA LYS A 14 -13.75 -14.53 12.32
C LYS A 14 -12.94 -14.47 11.03
N ARG A 15 -13.22 -13.52 10.13
CA ARG A 15 -12.47 -13.39 8.86
C ARG A 15 -11.06 -12.87 9.08
N PHE A 16 -10.91 -11.81 9.87
CA PHE A 16 -9.60 -11.21 10.09
C PHE A 16 -8.72 -12.07 11.02
N GLU A 17 -9.31 -12.80 11.97
CA GLU A 17 -8.60 -13.86 12.72
C GLU A 17 -8.09 -14.98 11.80
N GLN A 18 -8.91 -15.42 10.83
CA GLN A 18 -8.47 -16.42 9.85
C GLN A 18 -7.30 -15.93 8.99
N LEU A 19 -7.34 -14.67 8.55
CA LEU A 19 -6.24 -14.05 7.80
C LEU A 19 -4.98 -13.92 8.66
N GLU A 20 -5.12 -13.57 9.94
CA GLU A 20 -4.02 -13.49 10.89
C GLU A 20 -3.38 -14.87 11.16
N ASP A 21 -4.20 -15.91 11.34
CA ASP A 21 -3.74 -17.28 11.50
C ASP A 21 -2.99 -17.79 10.25
N GLU A 22 -3.49 -17.50 9.06
CA GLU A 22 -2.81 -17.81 7.80
C GLU A 22 -1.46 -17.09 7.70
N GLN A 23 -1.42 -15.81 8.06
CA GLN A 23 -0.20 -15.04 8.09
C GLN A 23 0.81 -15.61 9.09
N TYR A 24 0.37 -15.91 10.31
CA TYR A 24 1.20 -16.50 11.35
C TYR A 24 1.82 -17.82 10.90
N ARG A 25 1.03 -18.70 10.26
CA ARG A 25 1.54 -19.99 9.73
C ARG A 25 2.59 -19.78 8.64
N ARG A 26 2.41 -18.79 7.76
CA ARG A 26 3.42 -18.45 6.74
C ARG A 26 4.71 -17.92 7.37
N SER A 27 4.61 -17.04 8.37
CA SER A 27 5.78 -16.56 9.12
C SER A 27 6.49 -17.70 9.85
N ALA A 28 5.74 -18.65 10.43
CA ALA A 28 6.31 -19.83 11.06
C ALA A 28 7.01 -20.77 10.06
N ALA A 29 6.43 -20.95 8.86
CA ALA A 29 7.06 -21.72 7.77
C ALA A 29 8.34 -21.06 7.27
N TYR A 30 8.31 -19.74 7.01
CA TYR A 30 9.51 -19.00 6.64
C TYR A 30 10.58 -19.05 7.74
N TYR A 31 10.18 -19.02 9.01
CA TYR A 31 11.13 -19.22 10.09
C TYR A 31 11.81 -20.59 10.03
N GLN A 32 11.13 -21.68 9.63
CA GLN A 32 11.78 -22.99 9.43
C GLN A 32 12.90 -22.92 8.39
N ASP A 33 12.70 -22.18 7.30
CA ASP A 33 13.73 -21.98 6.27
C ASP A 33 14.96 -21.27 6.84
N VAL A 34 14.74 -20.22 7.64
CA VAL A 34 15.82 -19.52 8.35
C VAL A 34 16.49 -20.42 9.40
N GLN A 35 15.75 -21.28 10.10
CA GLN A 35 16.34 -22.25 11.02
C GLN A 35 17.32 -23.19 10.30
N GLU A 36 17.01 -23.60 9.06
CA GLU A 36 17.90 -24.40 8.23
C GLU A 36 19.15 -23.61 7.79
N GLN A 37 19.03 -22.32 7.46
CA GLN A 37 20.18 -21.44 7.22
C GLN A 37 21.13 -21.41 8.42
N PHE A 38 20.59 -21.18 9.62
CA PHE A 38 21.38 -21.19 10.86
C PHE A 38 22.01 -22.57 11.14
N ARG A 39 21.29 -23.66 10.85
CA ARG A 39 21.81 -25.03 11.03
C ARG A 39 22.99 -25.29 10.10
N ARG A 40 22.89 -24.90 8.83
CA ARG A 40 24.00 -25.01 7.85
C ARG A 40 25.23 -24.23 8.31
N ALA A 41 25.07 -22.95 8.63
CA ALA A 41 26.16 -22.11 9.12
C ALA A 41 26.80 -22.67 10.42
N SER A 42 25.98 -23.19 11.35
CA SER A 42 26.50 -23.80 12.58
C SER A 42 27.30 -25.09 12.30
N ASN A 43 26.86 -25.91 11.35
CA ASN A 43 27.59 -27.12 10.96
C ASN A 43 28.90 -26.78 10.24
N ASP A 44 28.90 -25.76 9.39
CA ASP A 44 30.11 -25.32 8.68
C ASP A 44 31.15 -24.79 9.67
N ILE A 45 30.73 -23.99 10.65
CA ILE A 45 31.59 -23.56 11.76
C ILE A 45 32.14 -24.76 12.54
N GLN A 46 31.31 -25.76 12.84
CA GLN A 46 31.75 -26.96 13.55
C GLN A 46 32.80 -27.74 12.72
N MET A 47 32.53 -27.97 11.44
CA MET A 47 33.43 -28.67 10.53
C MET A 47 34.77 -27.95 10.38
N ASP A 48 34.75 -26.61 10.30
CA ASP A 48 35.97 -25.82 10.27
C ASP A 48 36.75 -25.98 11.58
N ILE A 49 36.12 -25.84 12.75
CA ILE A 49 36.81 -26.06 14.03
C ILE A 49 37.45 -27.45 14.10
N ASP A 50 36.76 -28.52 13.71
CA ASP A 50 37.33 -29.86 13.72
C ASP A 50 38.51 -30.00 12.74
N ARG A 51 38.35 -29.50 11.51
CA ARG A 51 39.40 -29.53 10.48
C ARG A 51 40.65 -28.79 10.94
N TRP A 52 40.47 -27.70 11.67
CA TRP A 52 41.57 -26.92 12.22
C TRP A 52 42.38 -27.65 13.27
N TYR A 53 41.70 -28.29 14.23
CA TYR A 53 42.38 -29.09 15.25
C TYR A 53 43.12 -30.29 14.63
N GLN A 54 42.57 -30.88 13.56
CA GLN A 54 43.23 -31.95 12.80
C GLN A 54 44.45 -31.44 12.04
N ARG A 55 44.32 -30.39 11.22
CA ARG A 55 45.46 -29.80 10.49
C ARG A 55 46.58 -29.38 11.42
N LEU A 56 46.25 -28.78 12.56
CA LEU A 56 47.26 -28.39 13.55
C LEU A 56 48.01 -29.61 14.11
N ALA A 57 47.31 -30.72 14.34
CA ALA A 57 47.92 -31.96 14.80
C ALA A 57 48.85 -32.54 13.73
N ASP A 58 48.35 -32.68 12.50
CA ASP A 58 49.07 -33.24 11.36
C ASP A 58 50.31 -32.42 10.99
N ASN A 59 50.18 -31.10 10.85
CA ASN A 59 51.26 -30.21 10.43
C ASN A 59 52.42 -30.12 11.44
N ASN A 60 52.16 -30.50 12.70
CA ASN A 60 53.16 -30.46 13.76
C ASN A 60 53.59 -31.86 14.22
N ASP A 61 53.15 -32.93 13.54
CA ASP A 61 53.38 -34.33 13.95
C ASP A 61 53.04 -34.60 15.43
N ILE A 62 51.99 -33.92 15.94
CA ILE A 62 51.57 -34.02 17.34
C ILE A 62 50.20 -34.68 17.44
N SER A 63 49.96 -35.38 18.54
CA SER A 63 48.60 -35.85 18.84
C SER A 63 47.61 -34.68 18.94
N LEU A 64 46.32 -34.95 18.77
CA LEU A 64 45.25 -33.97 19.01
C LEU A 64 45.32 -33.35 20.43
N ALA A 65 45.88 -34.07 21.40
CA ALA A 65 46.17 -33.54 22.74
C ALA A 65 47.39 -32.59 22.76
N GLY A 66 48.38 -32.82 21.91
CA GLY A 66 49.50 -31.91 21.65
C GLY A 66 49.05 -30.64 20.93
N ALA A 67 48.18 -30.74 19.93
CA ALA A 67 47.62 -29.60 19.21
C ALA A 67 46.94 -28.59 20.16
N LYS A 68 46.20 -29.09 21.16
CA LYS A 68 45.60 -28.26 22.24
C LYS A 68 46.62 -27.46 23.06
N ARG A 69 47.83 -28.00 23.27
CA ARG A 69 48.90 -27.32 24.01
C ARG A 69 49.62 -26.30 23.12
N LEU A 70 49.70 -26.58 21.82
CA LEU A 70 50.37 -25.72 20.84
C LEU A 70 49.58 -24.44 20.54
N LEU A 71 48.24 -24.49 20.51
CA LEU A 71 47.36 -23.31 20.35
C LEU A 71 47.59 -22.19 21.39
N LYS A 72 48.28 -22.49 22.50
CA LYS A 72 48.66 -21.51 23.53
C LYS A 72 49.97 -20.78 23.22
N LYS A 73 50.74 -21.24 22.23
CA LYS A 73 51.97 -20.60 21.76
C LYS A 73 51.66 -19.86 20.46
N ASN A 74 51.94 -18.56 20.44
CA ASN A 74 51.86 -17.76 19.22
C ASN A 74 52.96 -18.23 18.28
N ASP A 75 52.55 -18.73 17.11
CA ASP A 75 53.19 -18.56 15.80
C ASP A 75 52.92 -19.79 14.93
N LEU A 76 52.52 -19.56 13.67
CA LEU A 76 52.74 -20.43 12.50
C LEU A 76 52.16 -19.73 11.24
N GLU A 77 52.91 -19.77 10.14
CA GLU A 77 52.52 -19.28 8.81
C GLU A 77 51.54 -20.27 8.14
N GLU A 78 50.23 -20.00 8.14
CA GLU A 78 49.28 -20.88 7.41
C GLU A 78 48.02 -20.20 6.84
N PHE A 79 47.89 -18.87 6.92
CA PHE A 79 46.67 -18.19 6.46
C PHE A 79 46.61 -17.94 4.95
N HIS A 80 47.75 -17.91 4.28
CA HIS A 80 47.87 -17.44 2.89
C HIS A 80 46.97 -18.20 1.89
N TRP A 81 46.72 -19.49 2.11
CA TRP A 81 46.04 -20.35 1.11
C TRP A 81 44.50 -20.28 1.14
N THR A 82 43.87 -19.70 2.17
CA THR A 82 42.40 -19.67 2.27
C THR A 82 41.75 -18.33 1.89
N VAL A 83 42.51 -17.24 1.84
CA VAL A 83 41.92 -15.90 1.69
C VAL A 83 41.41 -15.63 0.28
N GLU A 84 42.09 -16.09 -0.77
CA GLU A 84 41.60 -15.97 -2.15
C GLU A 84 40.26 -16.70 -2.34
N GLN A 85 40.06 -17.84 -1.67
CA GLN A 85 38.79 -18.57 -1.67
C GLN A 85 37.69 -17.80 -0.94
N TYR A 86 38.02 -17.10 0.15
CA TYR A 86 37.07 -16.24 0.87
C TYR A 86 36.75 -14.95 0.14
N ILE A 87 37.73 -14.32 -0.52
CA ILE A 87 37.52 -13.15 -1.37
C ILE A 87 36.58 -13.54 -2.52
N LYS A 88 36.85 -14.65 -3.22
CA LYS A 88 35.97 -15.14 -4.27
C LYS A 88 34.55 -15.44 -3.78
N ALA A 89 34.42 -16.13 -2.64
CA ALA A 89 33.11 -16.39 -2.04
C ALA A 89 32.39 -15.10 -1.57
N GLY A 90 33.13 -14.09 -1.11
CA GLY A 90 32.58 -12.79 -0.73
C GLY A 90 32.11 -11.95 -1.93
N GLU A 91 32.85 -12.00 -3.05
CA GLU A 91 32.51 -11.37 -4.32
C GLU A 91 31.25 -11.99 -4.95
N GLU A 92 31.13 -13.32 -4.91
CA GLU A 92 29.99 -14.06 -5.48
C GLU A 92 28.68 -13.88 -4.69
N ASN A 93 28.75 -13.54 -3.39
CA ASN A 93 27.58 -13.45 -2.49
C ASN A 93 27.22 -12.01 -2.08
N ALA A 94 27.76 -10.99 -2.75
CA ALA A 94 27.47 -9.57 -2.49
C ALA A 94 27.60 -9.17 -1.00
N VAL A 95 28.64 -9.67 -0.33
CA VAL A 95 28.88 -9.41 1.10
C VAL A 95 29.28 -7.94 1.35
N ASP A 96 29.06 -7.44 2.56
CA ASP A 96 29.39 -6.08 2.99
C ASP A 96 30.80 -5.65 2.52
N GLN A 97 30.90 -4.52 1.82
CA GLN A 97 32.14 -3.97 1.28
C GLN A 97 33.21 -3.69 2.35
N ARG A 98 32.78 -3.39 3.59
CA ARG A 98 33.68 -3.24 4.74
C ARG A 98 34.29 -4.57 5.13
N TRP A 99 33.53 -5.67 5.02
CA TRP A 99 34.05 -7.01 5.28
C TRP A 99 35.01 -7.46 4.18
N MET A 100 34.70 -7.19 2.90
CA MET A 100 35.62 -7.44 1.79
C MET A 100 36.98 -6.74 2.02
N LYS A 101 36.94 -5.46 2.41
CA LYS A 101 38.16 -4.72 2.77
C LYS A 101 38.89 -5.28 3.99
N GLN A 102 38.18 -5.86 4.97
CA GLN A 102 38.81 -6.54 6.10
C GLN A 102 39.54 -7.81 5.65
N LEU A 103 38.92 -8.59 4.75
CA LEU A 103 39.54 -9.78 4.16
C LEU A 103 40.78 -9.43 3.33
N GLU A 104 40.70 -8.41 2.46
CA GLU A 104 41.86 -7.91 1.70
C GLU A 104 43.01 -7.46 2.61
N ASN A 105 42.71 -6.69 3.66
CA ASN A 105 43.73 -6.26 4.61
C ASN A 105 44.33 -7.43 5.40
N ALA A 106 43.53 -8.46 5.71
CA ALA A 106 44.01 -9.66 6.36
C ALA A 106 44.88 -10.50 5.41
N SER A 107 44.52 -10.59 4.12
CA SER A 107 45.28 -11.32 3.09
C SER A 107 46.66 -10.71 2.84
N ALA A 108 46.75 -9.37 2.93
CA ALA A 108 47.99 -8.63 2.75
C ALA A 108 48.98 -8.80 3.93
N ARG A 109 48.55 -9.36 5.07
CA ARG A 109 49.43 -9.58 6.23
C ARG A 109 50.26 -10.85 6.01
N HIS A 110 51.59 -10.71 6.09
CA HIS A 110 52.52 -11.84 5.99
C HIS A 110 52.30 -12.90 7.07
N HIS A 111 51.86 -12.52 8.28
CA HIS A 111 51.61 -13.45 9.40
C HIS A 111 50.30 -13.07 10.10
N ILE A 112 49.43 -14.06 10.34
CA ILE A 112 48.31 -13.94 11.28
C ILE A 112 48.24 -15.16 12.18
N SER A 113 47.70 -15.00 13.39
CA SER A 113 47.56 -16.12 14.33
C SER A 113 46.45 -17.09 13.91
N TYR A 114 46.52 -18.35 14.32
CA TYR A 114 45.41 -19.30 14.15
C TYR A 114 44.11 -18.74 14.74
N LEU A 115 44.15 -18.20 15.96
CA LEU A 115 42.95 -17.65 16.58
C LEU A 115 42.31 -16.55 15.72
N ASP A 116 43.11 -15.67 15.12
CA ASP A 116 42.60 -14.60 14.24
C ASP A 116 42.06 -15.16 12.93
N ALA A 117 42.74 -16.13 12.32
CA ALA A 117 42.25 -16.82 11.15
C ALA A 117 40.87 -17.49 11.45
N MET A 118 40.68 -18.08 12.64
CA MET A 118 39.45 -18.81 13.02
C MET A 118 38.31 -17.83 13.14
N LYS A 119 38.59 -16.69 13.78
CA LYS A 119 37.65 -15.59 13.93
C LYS A 119 37.19 -15.07 12.57
N LEU A 120 38.11 -14.92 11.62
CA LEU A 120 37.76 -14.48 10.26
C LEU A 120 36.84 -15.48 9.55
N GLN A 121 37.13 -16.78 9.64
CA GLN A 121 36.28 -17.81 9.04
C GLN A 121 34.89 -17.89 9.68
N ILE A 122 34.83 -17.85 11.01
CA ILE A 122 33.54 -17.82 11.74
C ILE A 122 32.74 -16.57 11.35
N GLN A 123 33.41 -15.43 11.24
CA GLN A 123 32.77 -14.20 10.80
C GLN A 123 32.24 -14.32 9.37
N GLN A 124 33.01 -14.90 8.44
CA GLN A 124 32.54 -15.16 7.07
C GLN A 124 31.22 -15.93 7.06
N HIS A 125 31.09 -16.99 7.86
CA HIS A 125 29.84 -17.76 7.96
C HIS A 125 28.67 -16.91 8.48
N ALA A 126 28.92 -16.04 9.46
CA ALA A 126 27.92 -15.13 9.97
C ALA A 126 27.51 -14.04 8.96
N GLU A 127 28.45 -13.55 8.13
CA GLU A 127 28.17 -12.61 7.04
C GLU A 127 27.28 -13.25 5.97
N LEU A 128 27.66 -14.43 5.46
CA LEU A 128 26.87 -15.17 4.46
C LEU A 128 25.45 -15.46 4.96
N LEU A 129 25.33 -15.97 6.19
CA LEU A 129 24.05 -16.22 6.84
C LEU A 129 23.16 -14.97 6.90
N SER A 130 23.74 -13.82 7.29
CA SER A 130 22.96 -12.60 7.48
C SER A 130 22.55 -11.96 6.16
N THR A 131 23.38 -12.05 5.12
CA THR A 131 23.01 -11.63 3.76
C THR A 131 21.88 -12.48 3.20
N GLU A 132 21.96 -13.82 3.32
CA GLU A 132 20.89 -14.72 2.87
C GLU A 132 19.58 -14.48 3.64
N TYR A 133 19.69 -14.29 4.96
CA TYR A 133 18.54 -14.00 5.82
C TYR A 133 17.89 -12.64 5.50
N GLU A 134 18.67 -11.57 5.30
CA GLU A 134 18.16 -10.24 4.99
C GLU A 134 17.46 -10.20 3.63
N GLY A 135 18.06 -10.80 2.60
CA GLY A 135 17.46 -10.89 1.28
C GLY A 135 16.17 -11.72 1.30
N GLY A 136 16.21 -12.90 1.92
CA GLY A 136 15.02 -13.74 2.09
C GLY A 136 13.90 -13.04 2.88
N MET A 137 14.26 -12.27 3.91
CA MET A 137 13.29 -11.55 4.74
C MET A 137 12.65 -10.42 3.94
N THR A 138 13.43 -9.69 3.14
CA THR A 138 12.93 -8.66 2.22
C THR A 138 11.88 -9.23 1.28
N ASP A 139 12.20 -10.34 0.59
CA ASP A 139 11.27 -11.01 -0.33
C ASP A 139 10.02 -11.52 0.38
N PHE A 140 10.19 -12.08 1.58
CA PHE A 140 9.07 -12.59 2.39
C PHE A 140 8.14 -11.46 2.86
N LEU A 141 8.69 -10.33 3.29
CA LEU A 141 7.91 -9.16 3.71
C LEU A 141 7.18 -8.52 2.52
N HIS A 142 7.80 -8.46 1.34
CA HIS A 142 7.16 -8.01 0.11
C HIS A 142 5.91 -8.83 -0.20
N LYS A 143 6.06 -10.16 -0.22
CA LYS A 143 4.95 -11.10 -0.45
C LYS A 143 3.89 -10.98 0.64
N SER A 144 4.30 -10.90 1.90
CA SER A 144 3.39 -10.76 3.05
C SER A 144 2.57 -9.48 2.96
N TYR A 145 3.17 -8.35 2.60
CA TYR A 145 2.47 -7.08 2.42
C TYR A 145 1.38 -7.21 1.36
N ALA A 146 1.76 -7.68 0.15
CA ALA A 146 0.82 -7.82 -0.96
C ALA A 146 -0.33 -8.79 -0.64
N ASP A 147 -0.01 -9.95 -0.04
CA ASP A 147 -1.01 -10.94 0.36
C ASP A 147 -1.99 -10.37 1.40
N ASN A 148 -1.49 -9.71 2.45
CA ASN A 148 -2.35 -9.13 3.49
C ASN A 148 -3.23 -8.02 2.94
N TYR A 149 -2.69 -7.17 2.07
CA TYR A 149 -3.43 -6.11 1.42
C TYR A 149 -4.58 -6.68 0.56
N TYR A 150 -4.28 -7.59 -0.38
CA TYR A 150 -5.29 -8.11 -1.30
C TYR A 150 -6.28 -9.06 -0.65
N ARG A 151 -5.86 -9.89 0.32
CA ARG A 151 -6.80 -10.78 1.04
C ARG A 151 -7.73 -10.00 1.95
N SER A 152 -7.25 -8.93 2.59
CA SER A 152 -8.12 -8.05 3.37
C SER A 152 -9.17 -7.41 2.47
N ALA A 153 -8.77 -6.91 1.31
CA ALA A 153 -9.72 -6.34 0.36
C ALA A 153 -10.71 -7.36 -0.19
N TYR A 154 -10.28 -8.61 -0.42
CA TYR A 154 -11.16 -9.71 -0.80
C TYR A 154 -12.21 -10.02 0.28
N GLU A 155 -11.80 -10.16 1.55
CA GLU A 155 -12.74 -10.45 2.64
C GLU A 155 -13.71 -9.29 2.88
N ILE A 156 -13.24 -8.04 2.73
CA ILE A 156 -14.11 -6.86 2.77
C ILE A 156 -15.10 -6.89 1.61
N ALA A 157 -14.64 -7.11 0.38
CA ALA A 157 -15.51 -7.14 -0.78
C ALA A 157 -16.55 -8.27 -0.72
N LYS A 158 -16.17 -9.42 -0.14
CA LYS A 158 -17.07 -10.54 0.11
C LYS A 158 -18.09 -10.25 1.21
N GLY A 159 -17.66 -9.59 2.29
CA GLY A 159 -18.53 -9.25 3.42
C GLY A 159 -19.52 -8.13 3.12
N THR A 160 -19.13 -7.15 2.32
CA THR A 160 -20.01 -6.05 1.89
C THR A 160 -20.80 -6.36 0.62
N GLY A 161 -20.39 -7.41 -0.11
CA GLY A 161 -20.92 -7.74 -1.43
C GLY A 161 -20.45 -6.78 -2.54
N VAL A 162 -19.52 -5.86 -2.23
CA VAL A 162 -19.08 -4.78 -3.11
C VAL A 162 -17.57 -4.85 -3.34
N GLY A 163 -17.19 -5.06 -4.59
CA GLY A 163 -15.81 -5.02 -5.08
C GLY A 163 -15.41 -3.62 -5.50
N SER A 164 -14.22 -3.22 -5.06
CA SER A 164 -13.52 -2.02 -5.50
C SER A 164 -12.42 -2.42 -6.48
N ASN A 165 -12.19 -1.62 -7.52
CA ASN A 165 -10.99 -1.77 -8.34
C ASN A 165 -9.79 -1.26 -7.53
N LEU A 166 -8.81 -2.14 -7.32
CA LEU A 166 -7.60 -1.86 -6.56
C LEU A 166 -6.44 -1.62 -7.49
N ALA A 167 -5.66 -0.60 -7.18
CA ALA A 167 -4.41 -0.37 -7.88
C ALA A 167 -3.49 -1.60 -7.72
N ARG A 168 -2.76 -1.93 -8.79
CA ARG A 168 -1.69 -2.91 -8.66
C ARG A 168 -0.61 -2.32 -7.75
N LEU A 169 -0.19 -3.09 -6.75
CA LEU A 169 0.91 -2.69 -5.89
C LEU A 169 2.18 -2.60 -6.73
N ASP A 170 2.89 -1.49 -6.55
CA ASP A 170 4.20 -1.23 -7.13
C ASP A 170 5.27 -1.61 -6.11
N ASP A 171 6.32 -2.31 -6.54
CA ASP A 171 7.37 -2.80 -5.65
C ASP A 171 8.05 -1.64 -4.88
N LYS A 172 8.15 -0.45 -5.49
CA LYS A 172 8.71 0.73 -4.80
C LYS A 172 7.83 1.21 -3.65
N ARG A 173 6.51 1.09 -3.78
CA ARG A 173 5.58 1.41 -2.69
C ARG A 173 5.74 0.43 -1.54
N ILE A 174 5.84 -0.86 -1.85
CA ILE A 174 6.07 -1.88 -0.83
C ILE A 174 7.42 -1.66 -0.14
N ASP A 175 8.47 -1.35 -0.91
CA ASP A 175 9.80 -1.00 -0.38
C ASP A 175 9.74 0.18 0.59
N MET A 176 8.98 1.23 0.27
CA MET A 176 8.81 2.36 1.17
C MET A 176 8.14 1.97 2.48
N VAL A 177 7.21 1.02 2.47
CA VAL A 177 6.53 0.55 3.69
C VAL A 177 7.46 -0.33 4.52
N ILE A 178 8.11 -1.33 3.93
CA ILE A 178 8.96 -2.27 4.68
C ILE A 178 10.23 -1.61 5.23
N ARG A 179 10.66 -0.50 4.62
CA ARG A 179 11.80 0.33 5.08
C ARG A 179 11.38 1.53 5.91
N LYS A 180 10.11 1.64 6.31
CA LYS A 180 9.64 2.66 7.24
C LYS A 180 9.87 2.18 8.67
N PRO A 181 10.65 2.90 9.50
CA PRO A 181 10.75 2.58 10.91
C PRO A 181 9.38 2.70 11.59
N TRP A 182 9.00 1.65 12.32
CA TRP A 182 7.73 1.60 13.07
C TRP A 182 7.94 1.31 14.57
N ALA A 183 9.02 0.62 14.94
CA ALA A 183 9.28 0.32 16.35
C ALA A 183 9.98 1.50 17.06
N GLN A 184 9.91 1.48 18.39
CA GLN A 184 10.43 2.55 19.26
C GLN A 184 11.93 2.84 19.14
N ASP A 185 12.72 1.85 18.68
CA ASP A 185 14.17 2.01 18.48
C ASP A 185 14.53 2.80 17.20
N GLY A 186 13.55 3.14 16.36
CA GLY A 186 13.74 3.90 15.13
C GLY A 186 14.49 3.14 14.02
N ALA A 187 14.75 1.85 14.21
CA ALA A 187 15.45 1.01 13.23
C ALA A 187 14.48 0.35 12.25
N VAL A 188 14.97 -0.02 11.07
CA VAL A 188 14.26 -0.95 10.17
C VAL A 188 14.69 -2.40 10.44
N PHE A 189 13.96 -3.38 9.88
CA PHE A 189 14.28 -4.79 10.11
C PHE A 189 15.70 -5.16 9.67
N SER A 190 16.18 -4.62 8.54
CA SER A 190 17.52 -4.91 8.02
C SER A 190 18.60 -4.41 8.98
N ASP A 191 18.46 -3.20 9.53
CA ASP A 191 19.36 -2.68 10.57
C ASP A 191 19.43 -3.62 11.79
N ARG A 192 18.28 -4.17 12.22
CA ARG A 192 18.23 -5.13 13.33
C ARG A 192 18.96 -6.44 12.98
N ILE A 193 18.84 -6.93 11.75
CA ILE A 193 19.58 -8.11 11.27
C ILE A 193 21.09 -7.83 11.34
N TRP A 194 21.56 -6.71 10.78
CA TRP A 194 22.98 -6.35 10.78
C TRP A 194 23.54 -6.11 12.19
N SER A 195 22.76 -5.47 13.08
CA SER A 195 23.11 -5.29 14.49
C SER A 195 23.22 -6.63 15.23
N ASN A 196 22.28 -7.55 14.99
CA ASN A 196 22.32 -8.89 15.57
C ASN A 196 23.48 -9.71 15.03
N LYS A 197 23.85 -9.57 13.76
CA LYS A 197 25.06 -10.17 13.19
C LYS A 197 26.31 -9.68 13.91
N GLN A 198 26.45 -8.37 14.15
CA GLN A 198 27.62 -7.85 14.86
C GLN A 198 27.72 -8.42 16.29
N LYS A 199 26.59 -8.52 16.99
CA LYS A 199 26.53 -9.15 18.32
C LYS A 199 26.90 -10.64 18.26
N LEU A 200 26.41 -11.36 17.25
CA LEU A 200 26.73 -12.76 17.02
C LEU A 200 28.23 -12.96 16.82
N VAL A 201 28.84 -12.23 15.88
CA VAL A 201 30.28 -12.29 15.59
C VAL A 201 31.11 -12.01 16.83
N ASN A 202 30.81 -10.93 17.55
CA ASN A 202 31.52 -10.56 18.78
C ASN A 202 31.43 -11.66 19.85
N THR A 203 30.25 -12.29 19.99
CA THR A 203 30.01 -13.35 20.97
C THR A 203 30.75 -14.62 20.58
N LEU A 204 30.67 -15.04 19.30
CA LEU A 204 31.39 -16.19 18.78
C LEU A 204 32.92 -16.02 18.93
N HIS A 205 33.46 -14.85 18.61
CA HIS A 205 34.88 -14.54 18.79
C HIS A 205 35.30 -14.62 20.26
N THR A 206 34.46 -14.10 21.15
CA THR A 206 34.70 -14.14 22.60
C THR A 206 34.70 -15.58 23.11
N GLU A 207 33.68 -16.35 22.77
CA GLU A 207 33.55 -17.77 23.15
C GLU A 207 34.72 -18.60 22.64
N LEU A 208 35.09 -18.42 21.37
CA LEU A 208 36.25 -19.08 20.79
C LEU A 208 37.54 -18.73 21.57
N SER A 209 37.81 -17.43 21.76
CA SER A 209 39.01 -16.98 22.49
C SER A 209 39.06 -17.53 23.91
N GLN A 210 37.95 -17.48 24.65
CA GLN A 210 37.89 -18.00 26.01
C GLN A 210 38.13 -19.50 26.07
N ASN A 211 37.53 -20.27 25.15
CA ASN A 211 37.72 -21.71 25.08
C ASN A 211 39.18 -22.07 24.77
N ILE A 212 39.83 -21.37 23.83
CA ILE A 212 41.24 -21.58 23.50
C ILE A 212 42.15 -21.22 24.69
N ILE A 213 41.95 -20.05 25.31
CA ILE A 213 42.75 -19.60 26.47
C ILE A 213 42.66 -20.62 27.63
N ARG A 214 41.44 -21.11 27.91
CA ARG A 214 41.19 -22.12 28.94
C ARG A 214 41.71 -23.51 28.57
N GLY A 215 42.08 -23.75 27.31
CA GLY A 215 42.46 -25.07 26.81
C GLY A 215 41.29 -26.06 26.79
N ALA A 216 40.10 -25.58 26.46
CA ALA A 216 38.91 -26.42 26.30
C ALA A 216 39.12 -27.48 25.20
N SER A 217 38.37 -28.57 25.25
CA SER A 217 38.36 -29.55 24.16
C SER A 217 37.68 -28.97 22.90
N PRO A 218 37.99 -29.50 21.70
CA PRO A 218 37.31 -29.15 20.46
C PRO A 218 35.79 -29.27 20.60
N GLN A 219 35.31 -30.42 21.11
CA GLN A 219 33.89 -30.64 21.36
C GLN A 219 33.28 -29.57 22.27
N LYS A 220 33.93 -29.21 23.37
CA LYS A 220 33.41 -28.17 24.27
C LYS A 220 33.37 -26.79 23.60
N THR A 221 34.31 -26.51 22.70
CA THR A 221 34.34 -25.27 21.92
C THR A 221 33.18 -25.26 20.93
N ILE A 222 32.99 -26.35 20.19
CA ILE A 222 31.88 -26.56 19.26
C ILE A 222 30.55 -26.38 19.97
N ASP A 223 30.35 -27.02 21.13
CA ASP A 223 29.11 -26.92 21.90
C ASP A 223 28.82 -25.47 22.34
N SER A 224 29.85 -24.70 22.70
CA SER A 224 29.70 -23.28 23.10
C SER A 224 29.31 -22.39 21.92
N LEU A 225 29.95 -22.60 20.77
CA LEU A 225 29.63 -21.86 19.54
C LEU A 225 28.24 -22.22 19.02
N ALA A 226 27.86 -23.50 19.02
CA ALA A 226 26.53 -23.97 18.65
C ALA A 226 25.44 -23.35 19.54
N LYS A 227 25.68 -23.26 20.86
CA LYS A 227 24.75 -22.57 21.78
C LYS A 227 24.58 -21.08 21.43
N THR A 228 25.66 -20.43 21.02
CA THR A 228 25.63 -19.02 20.60
C THR A 228 24.81 -18.85 19.30
N MET A 229 25.00 -19.75 18.34
CA MET A 229 24.21 -19.82 17.11
C MET A 229 22.72 -20.06 17.40
N ASP A 230 22.40 -20.96 18.34
CA ASP A 230 21.02 -21.29 18.74
C ASP A 230 20.27 -20.08 19.36
N VAL A 231 20.98 -19.30 20.17
CA VAL A 231 20.47 -18.04 20.74
C VAL A 231 20.20 -17.01 19.65
N SER A 232 21.09 -16.88 18.66
CA SER A 232 20.90 -15.96 17.53
C SER A 232 19.75 -16.40 16.61
N ARG A 233 19.62 -17.71 16.34
CA ARG A 233 18.48 -18.30 15.61
C ARG A 233 17.14 -18.00 16.29
N SER A 234 17.11 -18.05 17.61
CA SER A 234 15.91 -17.75 18.39
C SER A 234 15.54 -16.25 18.34
N GLN A 235 16.55 -15.37 18.30
CA GLN A 235 16.34 -13.93 18.09
C GLN A 235 15.82 -13.64 16.67
N ALA A 236 16.37 -14.30 15.64
CA ALA A 236 15.88 -14.20 14.27
C ALA A 236 14.40 -14.61 14.16
N GLY A 237 14.00 -15.71 14.81
CA GLY A 237 12.60 -16.13 14.86
C GLY A 237 11.68 -15.05 15.43
N ARG A 238 12.04 -14.46 16.57
CA ARG A 238 11.28 -13.36 17.17
C ARG A 238 11.17 -12.15 16.25
N LEU A 239 12.27 -11.79 15.58
CA LEU A 239 12.30 -10.68 14.62
C LEU A 239 11.35 -10.97 13.46
N ILE A 240 11.44 -12.15 12.84
CA ILE A 240 10.57 -12.58 11.74
C ILE A 240 9.11 -12.42 12.12
N MET A 241 8.68 -13.01 13.24
CA MET A 241 7.27 -12.97 13.65
C MET A 241 6.79 -11.55 13.92
N THR A 242 7.64 -10.72 14.53
CA THR A 242 7.28 -9.35 14.92
C THR A 242 7.19 -8.41 13.71
N GLU A 243 8.18 -8.44 12.81
CA GLU A 243 8.15 -7.65 11.58
C GLU A 243 7.01 -8.10 10.66
N SER A 244 6.76 -9.40 10.57
CA SER A 244 5.64 -9.94 9.78
C SER A 244 4.29 -9.37 10.24
N ALA A 245 4.07 -9.31 11.55
CA ALA A 245 2.85 -8.75 12.12
C ALA A 245 2.74 -7.25 11.85
N ALA A 246 3.84 -6.51 11.96
CA ALA A 246 3.87 -5.08 11.64
C ALA A 246 3.56 -4.79 10.17
N ILE A 247 4.15 -5.55 9.25
CA ILE A 247 3.89 -5.43 7.81
C ILE A 247 2.46 -5.85 7.47
N ALA A 248 1.92 -6.89 8.12
CA ALA A 248 0.52 -7.27 7.96
C ALA A 248 -0.43 -6.16 8.42
N SER A 249 -0.14 -5.51 9.56
CA SER A 249 -0.92 -4.37 10.05
C SER A 249 -0.82 -3.14 9.14
N ALA A 250 0.35 -2.84 8.59
CA ALA A 250 0.53 -1.75 7.63
C ALA A 250 -0.24 -2.03 6.33
N ALA A 251 -0.18 -3.26 5.83
CA ALA A 251 -0.95 -3.67 4.64
C ALA A 251 -2.46 -3.53 4.87
N LYS A 252 -2.97 -3.93 6.05
CA LYS A 252 -4.37 -3.75 6.44
C LYS A 252 -4.74 -2.28 6.52
N GLN A 253 -3.89 -1.43 7.12
CA GLN A 253 -4.10 0.02 7.19
C GLN A 253 -4.30 0.61 5.80
N ASP A 254 -3.40 0.33 4.86
CA ASP A 254 -3.43 0.89 3.52
C ASP A 254 -4.64 0.36 2.74
N CYS A 255 -5.00 -0.92 2.90
CA CYS A 255 -6.21 -1.51 2.34
C CYS A 255 -7.49 -0.83 2.86
N LEU A 256 -7.64 -0.72 4.18
CA LEU A 256 -8.80 -0.08 4.82
C LEU A 256 -8.94 1.38 4.37
N LYS A 257 -7.81 2.09 4.28
CA LYS A 257 -7.75 3.47 3.81
C LYS A 257 -8.19 3.60 2.34
N GLU A 258 -7.72 2.72 1.47
CA GLU A 258 -8.10 2.72 0.04
C GLU A 258 -9.59 2.36 -0.16
N LEU A 259 -10.14 1.53 0.72
CA LEU A 259 -11.56 1.15 0.70
C LEU A 259 -12.48 2.14 1.43
N GLY A 260 -11.94 3.24 1.96
CA GLY A 260 -12.72 4.27 2.64
C GLY A 260 -13.30 3.84 3.99
N VAL A 261 -12.67 2.88 4.67
CA VAL A 261 -13.08 2.47 6.02
C VAL A 261 -12.56 3.49 7.04
N GLU A 262 -13.48 4.12 7.76
CA GLU A 262 -13.17 5.22 8.68
C GLU A 262 -12.76 4.77 10.08
N GLN A 263 -13.12 3.55 10.48
CA GLN A 263 -12.87 3.00 11.81
C GLN A 263 -12.46 1.52 11.75
N TYR A 264 -11.65 1.10 12.70
CA TYR A 264 -11.23 -0.29 12.86
C TYR A 264 -11.34 -0.71 14.32
N GLU A 265 -11.55 -2.00 14.53
CA GLU A 265 -11.57 -2.65 15.84
C GLU A 265 -10.34 -3.53 16.01
N ILE A 266 -9.81 -3.58 17.23
CA ILE A 266 -8.77 -4.54 17.61
C ILE A 266 -9.41 -5.89 17.88
N VAL A 267 -8.88 -6.93 17.24
CA VAL A 267 -9.30 -8.32 17.41
C VAL A 267 -8.12 -9.12 17.92
N ALA A 268 -8.08 -9.38 19.22
CA ALA A 268 -7.06 -10.19 19.84
C ALA A 268 -7.40 -11.68 19.68
N THR A 269 -6.41 -12.47 19.29
CA THR A 269 -6.51 -13.93 19.40
C THR A 269 -6.60 -14.28 20.89
N LEU A 270 -7.80 -14.57 21.43
CA LEU A 270 -8.05 -14.86 22.85
C LEU A 270 -7.80 -16.33 23.18
N ASP A 271 -6.53 -16.69 23.42
CA ASP A 271 -6.10 -18.00 23.88
C ASP A 271 -5.18 -17.91 25.11
N SER A 272 -4.61 -19.04 25.55
CA SER A 272 -3.73 -19.09 26.72
C SER A 272 -2.41 -18.32 26.57
N HIS A 273 -2.06 -17.88 25.36
CA HIS A 273 -0.83 -17.15 25.04
C HIS A 273 -1.09 -15.67 24.71
N THR A 274 -2.34 -15.20 24.75
CA THR A 274 -2.66 -13.76 24.63
C THR A 274 -2.02 -13.00 25.79
N SER A 275 -1.33 -11.91 25.49
CA SER A 275 -0.79 -11.03 26.53
C SER A 275 -1.91 -10.22 27.20
N GLU A 276 -1.62 -9.69 28.40
CA GLU A 276 -2.53 -8.77 29.09
C GLU A 276 -2.80 -7.52 28.25
N ILE A 277 -1.76 -6.94 27.63
CA ILE A 277 -1.89 -5.79 26.73
C ILE A 277 -2.85 -6.08 25.58
N CYS A 278 -2.74 -7.26 24.95
CA CYS A 278 -3.65 -7.64 23.86
C CYS A 278 -5.08 -7.86 24.34
N ARG A 279 -5.29 -8.44 25.53
CA ARG A 279 -6.62 -8.58 26.13
C ARG A 279 -7.24 -7.22 26.47
N ASP A 280 -6.45 -6.28 26.96
CA ASP A 280 -6.91 -4.94 27.29
C ASP A 280 -7.21 -4.10 26.05
N MET A 281 -6.54 -4.39 24.93
CA MET A 281 -6.80 -3.73 23.65
C MET A 281 -7.96 -4.35 22.88
N ASP A 282 -8.32 -5.59 23.17
CA ASP A 282 -9.37 -6.33 22.48
C ASP A 282 -10.71 -5.59 22.51
N GLY A 283 -11.35 -5.51 21.34
CA GLY A 283 -12.63 -4.84 21.15
C GLY A 283 -12.60 -3.30 21.17
N LYS A 284 -11.43 -2.67 21.32
CA LYS A 284 -11.31 -1.21 21.20
C LYS A 284 -11.44 -0.78 19.75
N VAL A 285 -12.22 0.27 19.53
CA VAL A 285 -12.43 0.90 18.22
C VAL A 285 -11.64 2.18 18.12
N PHE A 286 -10.94 2.38 17.01
CA PHE A 286 -10.15 3.56 16.71
C PHE A 286 -10.52 4.14 15.35
N ALA A 287 -10.34 5.44 15.17
CA ALA A 287 -10.48 6.08 13.87
C ALA A 287 -9.26 5.76 12.99
N GLN A 288 -9.48 5.62 11.69
CA GLN A 288 -8.44 5.29 10.71
C GLN A 288 -7.32 6.33 10.66
N LYS A 289 -7.63 7.60 10.94
CA LYS A 289 -6.64 8.68 11.04
C LYS A 289 -5.65 8.51 12.20
N ASP A 290 -6.06 7.75 13.23
CA ASP A 290 -5.26 7.49 14.43
C ASP A 290 -4.53 6.14 14.33
N TYR A 291 -4.51 5.50 13.15
CA TYR A 291 -3.89 4.19 12.93
C TYR A 291 -2.35 4.30 12.95
N GLU A 292 -1.76 3.75 14.00
CA GLU A 292 -0.33 3.75 14.27
C GLU A 292 0.12 2.36 14.74
N VAL A 293 0.91 1.69 13.89
CA VAL A 293 1.46 0.36 14.13
C VAL A 293 2.36 0.39 15.37
N GLY A 294 2.09 -0.48 16.33
CA GLY A 294 2.79 -0.57 17.61
C GLY A 294 2.20 0.30 18.73
N VAL A 295 1.22 1.15 18.44
CA VAL A 295 0.60 2.06 19.42
C VAL A 295 -0.91 1.83 19.50
N THR A 296 -1.63 2.16 18.42
CA THR A 296 -3.09 1.99 18.31
C THR A 296 -3.46 0.78 17.46
N ALA A 297 -2.51 0.21 16.71
CA ALA A 297 -2.65 -1.02 15.95
C ALA A 297 -1.53 -2.02 16.30
N PRO A 298 -1.76 -3.34 16.18
CA PRO A 298 -0.74 -4.36 16.44
C PRO A 298 0.45 -4.26 15.47
N PRO A 299 1.63 -4.82 15.81
CA PRO A 299 1.91 -5.64 16.99
C PRO A 299 2.23 -4.78 18.22
N PHE A 300 1.54 -5.04 19.33
CA PHE A 300 1.79 -4.36 20.62
C PHE A 300 2.99 -4.94 21.39
N HIS A 301 3.46 -6.14 21.01
CA HIS A 301 4.57 -6.81 21.65
C HIS A 301 5.25 -7.79 20.67
N PRO A 302 6.45 -8.30 20.98
CA PRO A 302 7.08 -9.33 20.17
C PRO A 302 6.20 -10.59 20.08
N ASN A 303 6.15 -11.22 18.91
CA ASN A 303 5.27 -12.38 18.61
C ASN A 303 3.77 -12.10 18.82
N CYS A 304 3.31 -10.84 18.67
CA CYS A 304 1.89 -10.53 18.73
C CYS A 304 1.11 -11.26 17.63
N ARG A 305 -0.09 -11.73 17.97
CA ARG A 305 -1.06 -12.42 17.09
C ARG A 305 -2.42 -11.71 17.09
N THR A 306 -2.41 -10.44 17.45
CA THR A 306 -3.59 -9.57 17.39
C THR A 306 -3.66 -8.94 16.01
N THR A 307 -4.86 -8.80 15.48
CA THR A 307 -5.13 -8.16 14.20
C THR A 307 -6.08 -6.97 14.38
N THR A 308 -6.27 -6.21 13.31
CA THR A 308 -7.36 -5.26 13.16
C THR A 308 -8.43 -5.84 12.25
N ALA A 309 -9.67 -5.42 12.43
CA ALA A 309 -10.80 -5.69 11.55
C ALA A 309 -11.54 -4.37 11.25
N PRO A 310 -12.19 -4.23 10.08
CA PRO A 310 -13.02 -3.06 9.80
C PRO A 310 -14.16 -2.97 10.81
N TYR A 311 -14.48 -1.75 11.24
CA TYR A 311 -15.59 -1.49 12.13
C TYR A 311 -16.60 -0.56 11.43
N PHE A 312 -17.88 -0.89 11.55
CA PHE A 312 -18.98 -0.14 10.98
C PHE A 312 -20.07 0.02 12.04
N ASP A 313 -20.52 1.25 12.30
CA ASP A 313 -21.50 1.56 13.37
C ASP A 313 -22.92 0.98 13.14
N ASP A 314 -23.22 0.48 11.94
CA ASP A 314 -24.56 0.02 11.58
C ASP A 314 -24.65 -1.51 11.46
N GLU A 315 -25.81 -2.06 11.85
CA GLU A 315 -26.16 -3.47 11.66
C GLU A 315 -26.26 -3.81 10.16
N PHE A 316 -25.48 -4.79 9.69
CA PHE A 316 -25.67 -5.42 8.39
C PHE A 316 -26.32 -6.77 8.59
N THR A 317 -27.47 -7.00 7.96
CA THR A 317 -27.80 -8.38 7.57
C THR A 317 -26.99 -8.69 6.31
N ALA A 318 -26.61 -9.95 6.09
CA ALA A 318 -25.92 -10.37 4.86
C ALA A 318 -26.69 -10.06 3.55
N GLU A 319 -27.90 -9.51 3.67
CA GLU A 319 -28.81 -9.10 2.60
C GLU A 319 -28.76 -7.58 2.33
N ASP A 320 -28.21 -6.77 3.24
CA ASP A 320 -28.15 -5.31 3.13
C ASP A 320 -26.84 -4.85 2.48
N GLN A 321 -26.90 -4.62 1.17
CA GLN A 321 -25.79 -4.15 0.34
C GLN A 321 -25.39 -2.72 0.73
N ARG A 322 -24.19 -2.54 1.30
CA ARG A 322 -23.55 -1.23 1.41
C ARG A 322 -22.42 -1.08 0.38
N ALA A 323 -22.56 -0.06 -0.45
CA ALA A 323 -21.55 0.37 -1.40
C ALA A 323 -20.36 1.03 -0.70
N ALA A 324 -19.27 0.29 -0.50
CA ALA A 324 -17.95 0.90 -0.41
C ALA A 324 -17.56 1.36 -1.82
N ARG A 325 -17.45 2.68 -2.03
CA ARG A 325 -17.06 3.24 -3.33
C ARG A 325 -15.54 3.15 -3.48
N GLY A 326 -15.08 2.35 -4.44
CA GLY A 326 -13.74 2.51 -5.01
C GLY A 326 -13.61 3.84 -5.76
N GLU A 327 -12.36 4.26 -5.99
CA GLU A 327 -11.96 5.53 -6.60
C GLU A 327 -12.56 5.78 -8.02
N ASP A 328 -13.16 4.77 -8.64
CA ASP A 328 -13.73 4.75 -10.00
C ASP A 328 -15.27 4.90 -10.10
N GLY A 329 -15.96 4.86 -8.96
CA GLY A 329 -17.40 5.00 -8.84
C GLY A 329 -18.28 3.94 -9.47
N LYS A 330 -17.74 2.75 -9.77
CA LYS A 330 -18.55 1.60 -10.21
C LYS A 330 -18.77 0.67 -9.01
N THR A 331 -20.01 0.50 -8.57
CA THR A 331 -20.34 -0.58 -7.61
C THR A 331 -20.30 -1.91 -8.36
N HIS A 332 -19.24 -2.67 -8.14
CA HIS A 332 -19.16 -4.02 -8.67
C HIS A 332 -19.61 -5.00 -7.60
N TYR A 333 -20.56 -5.89 -7.93
CA TYR A 333 -20.97 -6.90 -6.96
C TYR A 333 -19.99 -8.08 -6.93
N VAL A 334 -19.71 -8.57 -5.72
CA VAL A 334 -18.93 -9.78 -5.45
C VAL A 334 -19.89 -10.85 -4.91
N PRO A 335 -20.22 -11.88 -5.72
CA PRO A 335 -20.98 -13.03 -5.25
C PRO A 335 -20.31 -13.71 -4.05
N ALA A 336 -21.09 -14.20 -3.09
CA ALA A 336 -20.59 -14.85 -1.88
C ALA A 336 -19.74 -16.12 -2.15
N ASP A 337 -19.93 -16.75 -3.31
CA ASP A 337 -19.22 -17.96 -3.77
C ASP A 337 -17.99 -17.66 -4.65
N MET A 338 -17.72 -16.39 -4.97
CA MET A 338 -16.56 -15.99 -5.78
C MET A 338 -15.24 -16.37 -5.09
N LYS A 339 -14.37 -17.07 -5.82
CA LYS A 339 -13.06 -17.49 -5.29
C LYS A 339 -12.03 -16.36 -5.39
N TYR A 340 -11.06 -16.34 -4.47
CA TYR A 340 -9.99 -15.35 -4.44
C TYR A 340 -9.30 -15.12 -5.79
N ARG A 341 -8.93 -16.20 -6.51
CA ARG A 341 -8.26 -16.10 -7.83
C ARG A 341 -9.14 -15.47 -8.92
N GLU A 342 -10.45 -15.63 -8.82
CA GLU A 342 -11.42 -15.03 -9.74
C GLU A 342 -11.63 -13.55 -9.40
N TRP A 343 -11.71 -13.24 -8.11
CA TRP A 343 -11.75 -11.87 -7.60
C TRP A 343 -10.49 -11.08 -7.99
N GLU A 344 -9.30 -11.64 -7.75
CA GLU A 344 -8.01 -11.02 -8.07
C GLU A 344 -7.93 -10.62 -9.56
N LYS A 345 -8.26 -11.53 -10.48
CA LYS A 345 -8.28 -11.24 -11.92
C LYS A 345 -9.30 -10.18 -12.34
N LYS A 346 -10.38 -10.02 -11.56
CA LYS A 346 -11.47 -9.10 -11.87
C LYS A 346 -11.20 -7.69 -11.32
N PHE A 347 -10.56 -7.59 -10.16
CA PHE A 347 -10.46 -6.35 -9.37
C PHE A 347 -9.04 -5.84 -9.14
N VAL A 348 -8.00 -6.66 -9.40
CA VAL A 348 -6.59 -6.28 -9.23
C VAL A 348 -5.95 -6.10 -10.60
N GLY A 349 -5.35 -4.92 -10.82
CA GLY A 349 -4.49 -4.69 -12.00
C GLY A 349 -5.21 -4.67 -13.36
N ARG A 350 -6.54 -4.56 -13.39
CA ARG A 350 -7.18 -3.83 -14.49
C ARG A 350 -6.68 -2.40 -14.36
N GLU A 351 -6.31 -1.77 -15.48
CA GLU A 351 -6.05 -0.34 -15.50
C GLU A 351 -7.17 0.33 -14.70
N ALA A 352 -6.82 0.84 -13.51
CA ALA A 352 -7.46 2.06 -13.08
C ALA A 352 -7.30 2.97 -14.30
N GLU A 353 -8.40 3.28 -14.97
CA GLU A 353 -8.42 4.39 -15.89
C GLU A 353 -8.00 5.60 -15.05
N GLU A 354 -6.69 5.80 -15.06
CA GLU A 354 -5.90 6.91 -14.56
C GLU A 354 -6.19 7.32 -13.11
N SER A 355 -5.40 6.74 -12.18
CA SER A 355 -5.09 7.40 -10.91
C SER A 355 -4.62 8.84 -11.19
N PRO A 356 -5.01 9.86 -10.40
CA PRO A 356 -4.84 11.27 -10.71
C PRO A 356 -3.41 11.58 -11.16
N ARG A 357 -3.27 11.96 -12.44
CA ARG A 357 -2.00 12.44 -13.00
C ARG A 357 -1.54 13.61 -12.14
N LYS A 358 -0.24 13.63 -11.81
CA LYS A 358 0.41 14.79 -11.18
C LYS A 358 0.02 16.06 -11.94
N ALA A 359 -0.39 17.10 -11.20
CA ALA A 359 -0.74 18.42 -11.71
C ALA A 359 0.19 18.83 -12.86
N THR A 360 -0.37 18.97 -14.06
CA THR A 360 0.42 19.34 -15.23
C THR A 360 0.48 20.86 -15.32
N ASN A 361 1.69 21.44 -15.31
CA ASN A 361 1.86 22.86 -15.62
C ASN A 361 1.72 23.05 -17.14
N GLY A 362 0.50 23.40 -17.58
CA GLY A 362 0.16 23.66 -18.98
C GLY A 362 -1.17 24.40 -19.12
N SER A 363 -1.53 24.82 -20.34
CA SER A 363 -2.75 25.62 -20.62
C SER A 363 -4.08 24.92 -20.31
N TYR A 364 -4.06 23.62 -20.01
CA TYR A 364 -5.22 22.77 -19.68
C TYR A 364 -5.03 22.03 -18.35
N GLY A 365 -4.09 22.44 -17.51
CA GLY A 365 -3.89 21.85 -16.19
C GLY A 365 -5.01 22.25 -15.21
N VAL A 366 -5.43 21.34 -14.34
CA VAL A 366 -6.46 21.63 -13.32
C VAL A 366 -5.83 22.43 -12.17
N LYS A 367 -6.47 23.54 -11.81
CA LYS A 367 -6.10 24.39 -10.67
C LYS A 367 -6.62 23.79 -9.36
N TRP A 368 -6.05 22.66 -8.96
CA TRP A 368 -6.43 21.92 -7.76
C TRP A 368 -6.59 22.76 -6.49
N PRO A 369 -5.71 23.74 -6.17
CA PRO A 369 -5.90 24.57 -4.98
C PRO A 369 -7.23 25.34 -4.96
N ARG A 370 -7.74 25.76 -6.13
CA ARG A 370 -9.05 26.40 -6.25
C ARG A 370 -10.17 25.37 -6.20
N ILE A 371 -10.03 24.23 -6.88
CA ILE A 371 -11.05 23.17 -6.88
C ILE A 371 -11.21 22.57 -5.48
N GLN A 372 -10.15 22.49 -4.68
CA GLN A 372 -10.13 22.00 -3.29
C GLN A 372 -10.49 23.08 -2.27
N SER A 373 -10.80 24.30 -2.70
CA SER A 373 -11.07 25.39 -1.77
C SER A 373 -12.50 25.32 -1.21
N PRO A 374 -12.73 25.83 0.01
CA PRO A 374 -14.08 25.95 0.57
C PRO A 374 -15.02 26.73 -0.35
N GLU A 375 -14.53 27.78 -1.03
CA GLU A 375 -15.34 28.60 -1.94
C GLU A 375 -15.88 27.79 -3.13
N TYR A 376 -15.11 26.83 -3.65
CA TYR A 376 -15.59 25.96 -4.73
C TYR A 376 -16.72 25.05 -4.24
N ARG A 377 -16.62 24.53 -3.00
CA ARG A 377 -17.69 23.76 -2.37
C ARG A 377 -18.94 24.61 -2.12
N GLU A 378 -18.78 25.83 -1.61
CA GLU A 378 -19.88 26.79 -1.41
C GLU A 378 -20.63 27.09 -2.73
N SER A 379 -19.93 27.18 -3.85
CA SER A 379 -20.58 27.34 -5.16
C SER A 379 -21.42 26.12 -5.56
N LEU A 380 -21.01 24.89 -5.20
CA LEU A 380 -21.78 23.66 -5.46
C LEU A 380 -22.99 23.51 -4.53
N GLU A 381 -22.92 24.04 -3.30
CA GLU A 381 -24.04 24.06 -2.35
C GLU A 381 -25.23 24.87 -2.88
N LYS A 382 -25.01 25.80 -3.83
CA LYS A 382 -26.10 26.52 -4.53
C LYS A 382 -26.94 25.62 -5.45
N LEU A 383 -26.49 24.38 -5.72
CA LEU A 383 -27.16 23.43 -6.60
C LEU A 383 -28.16 22.53 -5.86
N SER A 384 -27.92 22.25 -4.58
CA SER A 384 -28.81 21.43 -3.74
C SER A 384 -28.65 21.76 -2.26
N ASN A 385 -29.75 21.72 -1.51
CA ASN A 385 -29.75 21.88 -0.06
C ASN A 385 -29.49 20.56 0.69
N ASP A 386 -29.40 19.42 -0.02
CA ASP A 386 -29.05 18.12 0.57
C ASP A 386 -27.53 17.90 0.51
N PRO A 387 -26.84 17.83 1.67
CA PRO A 387 -25.39 17.60 1.71
C PRO A 387 -24.94 16.35 0.94
N LYS A 388 -25.74 15.28 0.94
CA LYS A 388 -25.40 14.04 0.20
C LYS A 388 -25.38 14.26 -1.31
N VAL A 389 -26.30 15.08 -1.80
CA VAL A 389 -26.39 15.44 -3.21
C VAL A 389 -25.23 16.37 -3.57
N VAL A 390 -24.91 17.35 -2.73
CA VAL A 390 -23.75 18.24 -2.91
C VAL A 390 -22.45 17.43 -2.97
N ASP A 391 -22.24 16.51 -2.03
CA ASP A 391 -21.06 15.64 -2.02
C ASP A 391 -20.95 14.79 -3.29
N ALA A 392 -22.09 14.29 -3.81
CA ALA A 392 -22.13 13.55 -5.06
C ALA A 392 -21.76 14.43 -6.26
N ILE A 393 -22.28 15.65 -6.33
CA ILE A 393 -21.95 16.62 -7.40
C ILE A 393 -20.48 16.97 -7.34
N GLU A 394 -19.96 17.30 -6.15
CA GLU A 394 -18.54 17.63 -5.94
C GLU A 394 -17.63 16.49 -6.36
N THR A 395 -17.96 15.26 -5.96
CA THR A 395 -17.22 14.05 -6.35
C THR A 395 -17.14 13.93 -7.87
N ARG A 396 -18.27 14.08 -8.57
CA ARG A 396 -18.33 13.94 -10.04
C ARG A 396 -17.65 15.10 -10.77
N ALA A 397 -17.78 16.31 -10.27
CA ALA A 397 -17.03 17.47 -10.78
C ALA A 397 -15.52 17.23 -10.66
N ARG A 398 -15.04 16.80 -9.49
CA ARG A 398 -13.61 16.48 -9.27
C ARG A 398 -13.13 15.34 -10.16
N TRP A 399 -13.93 14.31 -10.40
CA TRP A 399 -13.57 13.22 -11.32
C TRP A 399 -13.46 13.70 -12.77
N ALA A 400 -14.46 14.43 -13.26
CA ALA A 400 -14.44 14.98 -14.62
C ALA A 400 -13.21 15.88 -14.84
N LEU A 401 -12.79 16.64 -13.82
CA LEU A 401 -11.58 17.45 -13.85
C LEU A 401 -10.31 16.57 -13.76
N SER A 402 -10.26 15.62 -12.83
CA SER A 402 -9.10 14.74 -12.60
C SER A 402 -8.75 13.91 -13.82
N ASN A 403 -9.75 13.25 -14.40
CA ASN A 403 -9.59 12.37 -15.57
C ASN A 403 -9.11 13.13 -16.81
N ARG A 404 -9.18 14.47 -16.77
CA ARG A 404 -8.87 15.37 -17.88
C ARG A 404 -7.77 16.37 -17.55
N ASP A 405 -7.09 16.25 -16.41
CA ASP A 405 -5.97 17.14 -16.06
C ASP A 405 -4.85 17.09 -17.12
N GLY A 406 -4.58 18.24 -17.73
CA GLY A 406 -3.62 18.38 -18.82
C GLY A 406 -4.13 17.94 -20.19
N SER A 407 -5.42 17.61 -20.31
CA SER A 407 -6.05 17.12 -21.54
C SER A 407 -7.05 18.13 -22.12
N LYS A 408 -7.29 18.03 -23.43
CA LYS A 408 -8.31 18.79 -24.17
C LYS A 408 -9.65 18.06 -24.32
N THR A 409 -9.74 16.87 -23.73
CA THR A 409 -10.90 15.99 -23.86
C THR A 409 -11.93 16.27 -22.79
N GLU A 410 -13.18 15.95 -23.08
CA GLU A 410 -14.33 16.25 -22.23
C GLU A 410 -15.02 14.95 -21.78
N GLU A 411 -15.72 15.01 -20.65
CA GLU A 411 -16.52 13.98 -20.03
C GLU A 411 -17.80 14.59 -19.45
N ILE A 412 -18.86 13.78 -19.40
CA ILE A 412 -20.14 14.19 -18.82
C ILE A 412 -20.66 13.13 -17.87
N TYR A 413 -21.17 13.60 -16.73
CA TYR A 413 -21.85 12.81 -15.73
C TYR A 413 -23.28 13.29 -15.58
N ALA A 414 -24.20 12.38 -15.28
CA ALA A 414 -25.58 12.69 -14.94
C ALA A 414 -25.89 12.15 -13.56
N VAL A 415 -26.40 13.00 -12.67
CA VAL A 415 -26.75 12.65 -11.29
C VAL A 415 -28.19 13.03 -10.97
N SER A 416 -28.84 12.21 -10.15
CA SER A 416 -30.17 12.51 -9.59
C SER A 416 -30.01 13.55 -8.47
N LEU A 417 -30.70 14.68 -8.57
CA LEU A 417 -30.72 15.73 -7.55
C LEU A 417 -31.54 15.36 -6.32
N GLU A 418 -32.31 14.27 -6.38
CA GLU A 418 -33.08 13.75 -5.25
C GLU A 418 -32.28 12.75 -4.41
N THR A 419 -31.44 11.94 -5.06
CA THR A 419 -30.76 10.82 -4.40
C THR A 419 -29.23 10.94 -4.39
N GLY A 420 -28.66 11.83 -5.19
CA GLY A 420 -27.20 11.92 -5.41
C GLY A 420 -26.62 10.72 -6.18
N LYS A 421 -27.46 9.81 -6.70
CA LYS A 421 -27.02 8.65 -7.47
C LYS A 421 -26.62 9.04 -8.88
N GLU A 422 -25.58 8.40 -9.40
CA GLU A 422 -25.21 8.50 -10.82
C GLU A 422 -26.24 7.77 -11.68
N ILE A 423 -26.82 8.48 -12.64
CA ILE A 423 -27.77 7.95 -13.62
C ILE A 423 -26.99 7.35 -14.79
N ALA A 424 -26.05 8.12 -15.34
CA ALA A 424 -25.22 7.74 -16.48
C ALA A 424 -23.95 8.59 -16.54
N ARG A 425 -22.95 8.13 -17.31
CA ARG A 425 -21.73 8.89 -17.62
C ARG A 425 -21.21 8.59 -19.02
N ILE A 426 -20.40 9.49 -19.54
CA ILE A 426 -19.53 9.29 -20.70
C ILE A 426 -18.15 9.80 -20.31
N ALA A 427 -17.29 8.89 -19.87
CA ALA A 427 -15.92 9.18 -19.40
C ALA A 427 -14.85 8.63 -20.36
N ASP A 428 -15.20 7.71 -21.25
CA ASP A 428 -14.20 6.95 -22.01
C ASP A 428 -13.92 7.57 -23.40
N GLN A 429 -14.57 8.69 -23.73
CA GLN A 429 -14.41 9.36 -25.01
C GLN A 429 -13.17 10.25 -25.04
N LYS A 430 -12.40 10.13 -26.12
CA LYS A 430 -11.20 10.93 -26.39
C LYS A 430 -11.46 12.02 -27.43
N THR A 431 -12.66 12.61 -27.42
CA THR A 431 -13.03 13.71 -28.30
C THR A 431 -12.50 15.02 -27.73
N GLU A 432 -11.66 15.74 -28.50
CA GLU A 432 -11.21 17.07 -28.07
C GLU A 432 -12.36 18.08 -28.20
N TYR A 433 -12.61 18.86 -27.13
CA TYR A 433 -13.63 19.93 -27.09
C TYR A 433 -15.05 19.48 -27.47
N GLY A 434 -15.47 18.30 -27.00
CA GLY A 434 -16.86 17.90 -27.13
C GLY A 434 -17.13 16.48 -26.66
N ILE A 435 -18.41 16.13 -26.65
CA ILE A 435 -18.91 14.80 -26.27
C ILE A 435 -19.96 14.34 -27.26
N HIS A 436 -19.89 13.05 -27.63
CA HIS A 436 -20.92 12.37 -28.40
C HIS A 436 -21.81 11.55 -27.47
N ARG A 437 -23.07 11.95 -27.27
CA ARG A 437 -24.00 11.18 -26.44
C ARG A 437 -24.37 9.86 -27.11
N SER A 438 -24.15 8.75 -26.39
CA SER A 438 -24.57 7.43 -26.87
C SER A 438 -26.08 7.25 -26.68
N GLU A 439 -26.71 6.43 -27.52
CA GLU A 439 -28.14 6.08 -27.37
C GLU A 439 -28.44 5.52 -25.98
N ALA A 440 -27.52 4.73 -25.42
CA ALA A 440 -27.65 4.18 -24.08
C ALA A 440 -27.66 5.26 -22.98
N PHE A 441 -26.84 6.30 -23.12
CA PHE A 441 -26.82 7.44 -22.21
C PHE A 441 -28.16 8.19 -22.26
N THR A 442 -28.61 8.57 -23.45
CA THR A 442 -29.88 9.30 -23.65
C THR A 442 -31.09 8.50 -23.17
N LYS A 443 -31.10 7.18 -23.40
CA LYS A 443 -32.18 6.30 -22.94
C LYS A 443 -32.29 6.24 -21.41
N LYS A 444 -31.15 6.22 -20.70
CA LYS A 444 -31.14 6.23 -19.22
C LYS A 444 -31.68 7.54 -18.66
N LEU A 445 -31.26 8.68 -19.22
CA LEU A 445 -31.78 9.98 -18.80
C LEU A 445 -33.28 10.07 -19.02
N SER A 446 -33.76 9.61 -20.18
CA SER A 446 -35.18 9.64 -20.53
C SER A 446 -36.04 8.78 -19.60
N ALA A 447 -35.52 7.63 -19.14
CA ALA A 447 -36.23 6.78 -18.19
C ALA A 447 -36.39 7.48 -16.83
N VAL A 448 -35.31 8.05 -16.30
CA VAL A 448 -35.33 8.77 -15.01
C VAL A 448 -36.16 10.05 -15.08
N ASP A 449 -36.11 10.77 -16.21
CA ASP A 449 -36.94 11.95 -16.46
C ASP A 449 -38.45 11.61 -16.52
N GLN A 450 -38.81 10.44 -17.05
CA GLN A 450 -40.20 9.95 -17.08
C GLN A 450 -40.73 9.61 -15.69
N ASP A 451 -39.86 9.15 -14.79
CA ASP A 451 -40.19 8.90 -13.38
C ASP A 451 -40.32 10.19 -12.56
N GLY A 452 -40.03 11.35 -13.17
CA GLY A 452 -40.19 12.68 -12.58
C GLY A 452 -38.96 13.17 -11.81
N GLU A 453 -37.88 12.40 -11.77
CA GLU A 453 -36.67 12.76 -11.03
C GLU A 453 -35.95 13.96 -11.66
N GLN A 454 -35.40 14.82 -10.82
CA GLN A 454 -34.55 15.94 -11.26
C GLN A 454 -33.12 15.48 -11.60
N ILE A 455 -32.66 15.81 -12.81
CA ILE A 455 -31.35 15.40 -13.34
C ILE A 455 -30.41 16.60 -13.41
N LEU A 456 -29.18 16.45 -12.90
CA LEU A 456 -28.08 17.38 -13.13
C LEU A 456 -27.02 16.76 -14.05
N LEU A 457 -26.70 17.47 -15.13
CA LEU A 457 -25.60 17.13 -16.01
C LEU A 457 -24.35 17.91 -15.62
N ILE A 458 -23.22 17.24 -15.49
CA ILE A 458 -21.93 17.81 -15.09
C ILE A 458 -20.94 17.59 -16.22
N HIS A 459 -20.54 18.66 -16.91
CA HIS A 459 -19.69 18.61 -18.10
C HIS A 459 -18.39 19.37 -17.87
N ASN A 460 -17.20 18.73 -18.00
CA ASN A 460 -15.95 19.48 -17.85
C ASN A 460 -15.60 20.27 -19.11
N HIS A 461 -15.10 21.49 -18.90
CA HIS A 461 -14.62 22.37 -19.96
C HIS A 461 -13.12 22.65 -19.72
N PRO A 462 -12.20 22.04 -20.49
CA PRO A 462 -10.75 22.16 -20.25
C PRO A 462 -10.19 23.57 -20.23
N ARG A 463 -10.87 24.51 -20.91
CA ARG A 463 -10.51 25.94 -20.97
C ARG A 463 -11.28 26.81 -19.97
N GLY A 464 -12.17 26.22 -19.17
CA GLY A 464 -13.03 26.95 -18.24
C GLY A 464 -14.01 27.92 -18.91
N LEU A 465 -14.35 27.68 -20.18
CA LEU A 465 -15.30 28.51 -20.92
C LEU A 465 -16.74 28.30 -20.43
N PRO A 466 -17.65 29.27 -20.68
CA PRO A 466 -19.08 29.07 -20.42
C PRO A 466 -19.66 27.96 -21.33
N PRO A 467 -20.85 27.41 -20.99
CA PRO A 467 -21.51 26.39 -21.81
C PRO A 467 -21.71 26.83 -23.26
N SER A 468 -21.55 25.89 -24.19
CA SER A 468 -21.89 26.11 -25.59
C SER A 468 -23.40 26.05 -25.80
N ILE A 469 -23.90 26.57 -26.93
CA ILE A 469 -25.31 26.38 -27.31
C ILE A 469 -25.67 24.90 -27.49
N SER A 470 -24.71 24.03 -27.79
CA SER A 470 -24.94 22.58 -27.86
C SER A 470 -25.20 22.01 -26.46
N ASP A 471 -24.46 22.46 -25.44
CA ASP A 471 -24.69 22.09 -24.04
C ASP A 471 -26.07 22.51 -23.55
N ILE A 472 -26.57 23.66 -24.02
CA ILE A 472 -27.88 24.18 -23.63
C ILE A 472 -29.01 23.49 -24.41
N ASN A 473 -28.88 23.36 -25.74
CA ASN A 473 -29.92 22.77 -26.59
C ASN A 473 -30.15 21.30 -26.28
N VAL A 474 -29.12 20.55 -25.90
CA VAL A 474 -29.27 19.13 -25.57
C VAL A 474 -30.12 18.89 -24.31
N LEU A 475 -30.36 19.93 -23.49
CA LEU A 475 -31.34 19.85 -22.39
C LEU A 475 -32.79 19.75 -22.89
N LEU A 476 -33.08 20.05 -24.17
CA LEU A 476 -34.43 19.94 -24.72
C LEU A 476 -34.94 18.49 -24.77
N GLU A 477 -34.03 17.51 -24.77
CA GLU A 477 -34.31 16.06 -24.81
C GLU A 477 -35.03 15.55 -23.55
N ASN A 478 -34.88 16.23 -22.41
CA ASN A 478 -35.47 15.85 -21.12
C ASN A 478 -36.19 17.04 -20.47
N LYS A 479 -37.22 16.81 -19.64
CA LYS A 479 -38.02 17.88 -19.04
C LYS A 479 -37.42 18.40 -17.73
N ASN A 480 -36.94 17.50 -16.87
CA ASN A 480 -36.49 17.77 -15.51
C ASN A 480 -34.95 17.85 -15.42
N VAL A 481 -34.30 18.48 -16.39
CA VAL A 481 -32.84 18.51 -16.51
C VAL A 481 -32.25 19.92 -16.34
N THR A 482 -31.16 20.02 -15.59
CA THR A 482 -30.29 21.20 -15.47
C THR A 482 -28.86 20.79 -15.79
N GLY A 483 -28.04 21.71 -16.28
CA GLY A 483 -26.62 21.45 -16.54
C GLY A 483 -25.70 22.37 -15.74
N ILE A 484 -24.49 21.87 -15.48
CA ILE A 484 -23.35 22.66 -15.04
C ILE A 484 -22.14 22.39 -15.93
N THR A 485 -21.33 23.44 -16.19
CA THR A 485 -19.97 23.27 -16.71
C THR A 485 -18.96 23.46 -15.60
N VAL A 486 -17.95 22.59 -15.56
CA VAL A 486 -16.86 22.63 -14.57
C VAL A 486 -15.52 22.88 -15.28
N GLY A 487 -14.91 24.02 -15.02
CA GLY A 487 -13.66 24.44 -15.65
C GLY A 487 -12.42 23.92 -14.93
N HIS A 488 -11.36 23.60 -15.68
CA HIS A 488 -10.06 23.26 -15.09
C HIS A 488 -9.48 24.40 -14.25
N ASP A 489 -9.88 25.64 -14.51
CA ASP A 489 -9.48 26.82 -13.74
C ASP A 489 -10.38 27.08 -12.52
N GLY A 490 -11.38 26.23 -12.26
CA GLY A 490 -12.38 26.40 -11.21
C GLY A 490 -13.54 27.33 -11.57
N SER A 491 -13.77 27.62 -12.85
CA SER A 491 -15.03 28.21 -13.30
C SER A 491 -16.18 27.19 -13.16
N LEU A 492 -17.35 27.68 -12.76
CA LEU A 492 -18.56 26.88 -12.59
C LEU A 492 -19.75 27.68 -13.12
N TYR A 493 -20.45 27.13 -14.12
CA TYR A 493 -21.64 27.76 -14.69
C TYR A 493 -22.82 26.81 -14.57
N ARG A 494 -23.94 27.29 -14.05
CA ARG A 494 -25.23 26.60 -14.07
C ARG A 494 -26.09 27.10 -15.21
N TYR A 495 -26.76 26.21 -15.93
CA TYR A 495 -27.67 26.56 -17.00
C TYR A 495 -28.90 25.66 -17.05
N THR A 496 -30.03 26.23 -17.45
CA THR A 496 -31.32 25.52 -17.50
C THR A 496 -31.75 25.19 -18.93
N ARG A 497 -32.71 24.27 -19.06
CA ARG A 497 -33.36 23.93 -20.32
C ARG A 497 -33.98 25.18 -20.99
N PRO A 498 -33.76 25.42 -22.30
CA PRO A 498 -34.43 26.49 -23.03
C PRO A 498 -35.87 26.11 -23.41
N GLN A 499 -36.67 27.10 -23.80
CA GLN A 499 -38.04 26.87 -24.26
C GLN A 499 -38.08 26.30 -25.68
N LYS A 500 -37.11 26.65 -26.52
CA LYS A 500 -36.95 26.21 -27.90
C LYS A 500 -35.46 26.13 -28.28
N GLU A 501 -35.15 25.41 -29.35
CA GLU A 501 -33.77 25.29 -29.85
C GLU A 501 -33.19 26.66 -30.21
N ILE A 502 -31.96 26.91 -29.76
CA ILE A 502 -31.17 28.11 -30.05
C ILE A 502 -30.42 27.89 -31.36
N PRO A 503 -30.74 28.60 -32.46
CA PRO A 503 -30.06 28.46 -33.73
C PRO A 503 -28.60 28.90 -33.63
N LYS A 504 -27.70 28.17 -34.28
CA LYS A 504 -26.28 28.54 -34.37
C LYS A 504 -26.07 29.93 -35.00
N THR A 505 -26.94 30.34 -35.92
CA THR A 505 -26.91 31.66 -36.56
C THR A 505 -27.06 32.78 -35.54
N ASP A 506 -27.98 32.62 -34.61
CA ASP A 506 -28.36 33.67 -33.66
C ASP A 506 -27.27 33.83 -32.61
N PHE A 507 -26.67 32.71 -32.18
CA PHE A 507 -25.47 32.73 -31.35
C PHE A 507 -24.27 33.39 -32.03
N LEU A 508 -24.02 33.12 -33.31
CA LEU A 508 -22.96 33.79 -34.06
C LEU A 508 -23.22 35.29 -34.23
N VAL A 509 -24.48 35.71 -34.38
CA VAL A 509 -24.86 37.13 -34.43
C VAL A 509 -24.61 37.78 -33.07
N ALA A 510 -25.01 37.14 -31.97
CA ALA A 510 -24.76 37.63 -30.62
C ALA A 510 -23.25 37.76 -30.31
N LEU A 511 -22.44 36.74 -30.64
CA LEU A 511 -20.98 36.78 -30.47
C LEU A 511 -20.29 37.92 -31.24
N ARG A 512 -20.84 38.32 -32.39
CA ARG A 512 -20.31 39.47 -33.15
C ARG A 512 -20.55 40.79 -32.43
N LYS A 513 -21.71 40.95 -31.78
CA LYS A 513 -22.07 42.18 -31.03
C LYS A 513 -21.14 42.44 -29.85
N TYR A 514 -20.58 41.39 -29.26
CA TYR A 514 -19.71 41.45 -28.07
C TYR A 514 -18.25 41.06 -28.36
N SER A 515 -17.84 41.11 -29.64
CA SER A 515 -16.50 40.74 -30.10
C SER A 515 -15.35 41.60 -29.55
N GLN A 516 -15.67 42.75 -28.95
CA GLN A 516 -14.73 43.62 -28.24
C GLN A 516 -14.30 43.09 -26.86
N TYR A 517 -14.99 42.09 -26.31
CA TYR A 517 -14.69 41.50 -25.01
C TYR A 517 -13.75 40.29 -25.12
N THR A 518 -13.21 39.83 -23.99
CA THR A 518 -12.47 38.56 -23.91
C THR A 518 -13.37 37.40 -24.35
N GLU A 519 -12.77 36.27 -24.76
CA GLU A 519 -13.53 35.09 -25.24
C GLU A 519 -14.62 34.66 -24.23
N THR A 520 -14.26 34.52 -22.95
CA THR A 520 -15.21 34.19 -21.87
C THR A 520 -16.32 35.22 -21.73
N THR A 521 -15.99 36.52 -21.63
CA THR A 521 -16.99 37.58 -21.43
C THR A 521 -17.85 37.81 -22.66
N ASN A 522 -17.32 37.59 -23.87
CA ASN A 522 -18.07 37.60 -25.12
C ASN A 522 -19.14 36.50 -25.09
N ILE A 523 -18.77 35.27 -24.73
CA ILE A 523 -19.71 34.15 -24.61
C ILE A 523 -20.75 34.41 -23.50
N GLU A 524 -20.33 34.87 -22.32
CA GLU A 524 -21.24 35.20 -21.20
C GLU A 524 -22.30 36.22 -21.65
N LYS A 525 -21.91 37.30 -22.32
CA LYS A 525 -22.84 38.34 -22.82
C LYS A 525 -23.74 37.85 -23.94
N ALA A 526 -23.22 37.05 -24.86
CA ALA A 526 -24.01 36.47 -25.93
C ALA A 526 -25.08 35.52 -25.38
N LEU A 527 -24.74 34.70 -24.38
CA LEU A 527 -25.71 33.80 -23.73
C LEU A 527 -26.72 34.57 -22.88
N ASP A 528 -26.31 35.63 -22.19
CA ASP A 528 -27.22 36.50 -21.43
C ASP A 528 -28.28 37.15 -22.33
N GLU A 529 -27.90 37.68 -23.49
CA GLU A 529 -28.84 38.23 -24.49
C GLU A 529 -29.84 37.16 -24.97
N LEU A 530 -29.33 35.97 -25.32
CA LEU A 530 -30.18 34.86 -25.80
C LEU A 530 -31.05 34.26 -24.71
N SER A 531 -30.66 34.36 -23.43
CA SER A 531 -31.42 33.82 -22.30
C SER A 531 -32.84 34.38 -22.25
N SER A 532 -32.99 35.67 -22.57
CA SER A 532 -34.28 36.37 -22.61
C SER A 532 -35.15 35.95 -23.80
N GLU A 533 -34.54 35.72 -24.96
CA GLU A 533 -35.25 35.36 -26.19
C GLU A 533 -35.67 33.88 -26.23
N TYR A 534 -34.83 33.01 -25.70
CA TYR A 534 -34.98 31.55 -25.75
C TYR A 534 -35.46 30.94 -24.42
N GLY A 535 -35.59 31.76 -23.37
CA GLY A 535 -36.23 31.40 -22.11
C GLY A 535 -35.45 30.38 -21.28
N PHE A 536 -34.12 30.51 -21.21
CA PHE A 536 -33.25 29.76 -20.30
C PHE A 536 -32.59 30.70 -19.29
N ARG A 537 -31.91 30.13 -18.28
CA ARG A 537 -31.07 30.88 -17.35
C ARG A 537 -29.65 30.37 -17.43
N ILE A 538 -28.69 31.28 -17.26
CA ILE A 538 -27.28 30.98 -17.07
C ILE A 538 -26.77 31.79 -15.87
N GLU A 539 -26.03 31.15 -14.98
CA GLU A 539 -25.48 31.74 -13.77
C GLU A 539 -24.05 31.26 -13.56
N LYS A 540 -23.13 32.17 -13.24
CA LYS A 540 -21.78 31.84 -12.80
C LYS A 540 -21.79 31.70 -11.28
N LEU A 541 -21.45 30.52 -10.78
CA LEU A 541 -21.58 30.16 -9.35
C LEU A 541 -20.36 30.52 -8.51
#